data_AF-A0A819QH26-F1
#
_entry.id   AF-A0A819QH26-F1
#
_cell.length_a   1.000
_cell.length_b   1.000
_cell.length_c   1.000
_cell.angle_alpha   90.00
_cell.angle_beta   90.00
_cell.angle_gamma   90.00
#
_symmetry.space_group_name_H-M   'P 1'
#
loop_
_entity.id
_entity.type
_entity.pdbx_description
1 polymer ?
#
loop_
_entity_poly.entity_id
_entity_poly.type
_entity_poly.pdbx_seq_one_letter_code
_entity_poly.pdbx_strand_id
1 'polypeptide(L)'
;MDEDRIGILNFASAKNPGGDFLRGSNAQEESLARSSSLYSVLFIHHESSFSKYKSMNLDDNGKLLSSPYHVGIVTVAAPNASIIQDSEAIRYAMKERIKRLLYVFEINQHDTLVLGAFGCGVFKNNPLEVAFIFRQHLESNEFKNCFKRIIFAILNPEMYRVFQRVFTATDLTNIQQEIEEIYLNNGDNQYQQYKNFQKENNNNYHNQEDDDD
;
A
#
# COMPACT_ATOMS: atom_id res chain seq x y z
N MET A 1 -8.40 -9.80 28.07
CA MET A 1 -8.29 -10.07 26.63
C MET A 1 -7.32 -9.03 26.11
N ASP A 2 -6.23 -9.44 25.47
CA ASP A 2 -5.37 -8.47 24.77
C ASP A 2 -6.24 -7.75 23.73
N GLU A 3 -6.41 -6.44 23.87
CA GLU A 3 -7.05 -5.64 22.84
C GLU A 3 -6.19 -5.71 21.58
N ASP A 4 -6.78 -6.14 20.46
CA ASP A 4 -6.12 -6.13 19.15
C ASP A 4 -5.59 -4.70 18.89
N ARG A 5 -4.31 -4.58 18.55
CA ARG A 5 -3.68 -3.28 18.24
C ARG A 5 -3.86 -3.02 16.76
N ILE A 6 -5.02 -2.45 16.42
CA ILE A 6 -5.44 -2.23 15.04
C ILE A 6 -4.67 -1.05 14.44
N GLY A 7 -3.95 -1.33 13.36
CA GLY A 7 -3.28 -0.34 12.52
C GLY A 7 -4.03 -0.17 11.20
N ILE A 8 -4.34 1.07 10.82
CA ILE A 8 -5.01 1.38 9.56
C ILE A 8 -4.13 2.27 8.67
N LEU A 9 -4.15 2.02 7.37
CA LEU A 9 -3.44 2.82 6.38
C LEU A 9 -4.36 3.95 5.86
N ASN A 10 -3.95 5.21 6.03
CA ASN A 10 -4.55 6.37 5.38
C ASN A 10 -3.90 6.60 4.00
N PHE A 11 -4.71 6.64 2.94
CA PHE A 11 -4.27 6.89 1.56
C PHE A 11 -4.12 8.39 1.32
N ALA A 12 -3.03 8.94 1.86
CA ALA A 12 -2.86 10.38 2.02
C ALA A 12 -2.76 11.14 0.70
N SER A 13 -3.32 12.33 0.70
CA SER A 13 -2.98 13.39 -0.24
C SER A 13 -1.57 13.89 0.06
N ALA A 14 -0.77 14.03 -1.00
CA ALA A 14 0.56 14.63 -0.89
C ALA A 14 0.51 16.16 -0.72
N LYS A 15 -0.68 16.78 -0.86
CA LYS A 15 -0.83 18.24 -0.93
C LYS A 15 -1.66 18.83 0.21
N ASN A 16 -2.72 18.13 0.61
CA ASN A 16 -3.74 18.67 1.50
C ASN A 16 -3.98 17.70 2.67
N PRO A 17 -3.71 18.08 3.93
CA PRO A 17 -4.05 17.29 5.10
C PRO A 17 -5.54 16.90 5.14
N GLY A 18 -5.84 15.60 5.13
CA GLY A 18 -7.24 15.13 5.10
C GLY A 18 -7.91 15.27 3.73
N GLY A 19 -7.14 15.48 2.67
CA GLY A 19 -7.64 15.65 1.31
C GLY A 19 -8.48 16.92 1.15
N ASP A 20 -9.57 16.81 0.39
CA ASP A 20 -10.52 17.92 0.16
C ASP A 20 -11.84 17.72 0.95
N PHE A 21 -11.78 17.09 2.13
CA PHE A 21 -13.00 16.72 2.88
C PHE A 21 -13.87 17.92 3.27
N LEU A 22 -13.27 19.09 3.53
CA LEU A 22 -13.98 20.34 3.81
C LEU A 22 -14.81 20.85 2.62
N ARG A 23 -14.49 20.40 1.41
CA ARG A 23 -15.21 20.71 0.17
C ARG A 23 -16.21 19.61 -0.23
N GLY A 24 -16.38 18.59 0.60
CA GLY A 24 -17.30 17.48 0.35
C GLY A 24 -16.76 16.38 -0.55
N SER A 25 -15.45 16.34 -0.81
CA SER A 25 -14.83 15.25 -1.58
C SER A 25 -15.00 13.91 -0.86
N ASN A 26 -15.14 12.85 -1.65
CA ASN A 26 -15.35 11.49 -1.17
C ASN A 26 -14.24 10.56 -1.67
N ALA A 27 -13.20 10.43 -0.86
CA ALA A 27 -12.24 9.33 -0.93
C ALA A 27 -11.97 8.78 0.48
N GLN A 28 -11.03 7.84 0.58
CA GLN A 28 -10.74 7.14 1.82
C GLN A 28 -10.16 8.08 2.89
N GLU A 29 -9.22 8.95 2.52
CA GLU A 29 -8.63 9.94 3.45
C GLU A 29 -9.70 10.91 3.96
N GLU A 30 -10.56 11.43 3.09
CA GLU A 30 -11.62 12.35 3.50
C GLU A 30 -12.62 11.69 4.46
N SER A 31 -12.88 10.40 4.26
CA SER A 31 -13.76 9.62 5.16
C SER A 31 -13.12 9.43 6.53
N LEU A 32 -11.82 9.15 6.61
CA LEU A 32 -11.07 9.08 7.86
C LEU A 32 -10.98 10.46 8.55
N ALA A 33 -10.76 11.53 7.78
CA ALA A 33 -10.72 12.89 8.28
C ALA A 33 -12.06 13.33 8.91
N ARG A 34 -13.19 12.92 8.33
CA ARG A 34 -14.54 13.20 8.87
C ARG A 34 -14.88 12.37 10.10
N SER A 35 -14.50 11.10 10.11
CA SER A 35 -14.96 10.13 11.13
C SER A 35 -14.07 10.06 12.36
N SER A 36 -12.91 10.73 12.37
CA SER A 36 -11.89 10.57 13.41
C SER A 36 -11.20 11.88 13.80
N SER A 37 -10.28 11.79 14.77
CA SER A 37 -9.36 12.90 15.10
C SER A 37 -8.17 13.05 14.14
N LEU A 38 -8.18 12.40 12.97
CA LEU A 38 -7.06 12.39 12.02
C LEU A 38 -6.74 13.78 11.49
N TYR A 39 -7.75 14.55 11.07
CA TYR A 39 -7.54 15.88 10.50
C TYR A 39 -6.78 16.81 11.44
N SER A 40 -7.17 16.85 12.73
CA SER A 40 -6.51 17.70 13.73
C SER A 40 -5.01 17.41 13.84
N VAL A 41 -4.62 16.14 13.73
CA VAL A 41 -3.20 15.76 13.79
C VAL A 41 -2.46 16.03 12.50
N LEU A 42 -3.06 15.76 11.34
CA LEU A 42 -2.42 16.07 10.05
C LEU A 42 -2.26 17.59 9.86
N PHE A 43 -3.20 18.39 10.38
CA PHE A 43 -3.11 19.85 10.33
C PHE A 43 -1.96 20.40 11.18
N ILE A 44 -1.78 19.88 12.41
CA ILE A 44 -0.70 20.33 13.31
C ILE A 44 0.66 19.79 12.86
N HIS A 45 0.70 18.55 12.35
CA HIS A 45 1.91 17.84 12.00
C HIS A 45 1.92 17.49 10.51
N HIS A 46 1.93 18.52 9.67
CA HIS A 46 1.82 18.46 8.21
C HIS A 46 2.80 17.47 7.53
N GLU A 47 3.87 17.05 8.22
CA GLU A 47 4.89 16.11 7.72
C GLU A 47 4.91 14.74 8.44
N SER A 48 4.09 14.53 9.49
CA SER A 48 4.16 13.28 10.26
C SER A 48 3.49 12.12 9.50
N SER A 49 4.30 11.15 9.06
CA SER A 49 3.82 9.94 8.37
C SER A 49 3.13 8.93 9.29
N PHE A 50 3.15 9.17 10.62
CA PHE A 50 2.59 8.24 11.59
C PHE A 50 2.04 8.96 12.82
N SER A 51 0.89 8.49 13.30
CA SER A 51 0.34 8.96 14.57
C SER A 51 -0.28 7.81 15.37
N LYS A 52 0.10 7.75 16.65
CA LYS A 52 0.00 6.54 17.48
C LYS A 52 -1.44 6.14 17.84
N TYR A 53 -2.32 7.12 18.09
CA TYR A 53 -3.71 6.86 18.46
C TYR A 53 -4.64 7.91 17.88
N LYS A 54 -5.71 7.43 17.26
CA LYS A 54 -6.80 8.23 16.70
C LYS A 54 -8.13 7.68 17.19
N SER A 55 -9.00 8.58 17.63
CA SER A 55 -10.34 8.21 18.07
C SER A 55 -11.24 8.17 16.84
N MET A 56 -11.84 7.02 16.58
CA MET A 56 -12.94 6.87 15.62
C MET A 56 -14.23 7.23 16.36
N ASN A 57 -14.96 8.22 15.84
CA ASN A 57 -16.11 8.82 16.52
C ASN A 57 -17.43 8.65 15.76
N LEU A 58 -17.37 8.45 14.43
CA LEU A 58 -18.54 8.31 13.57
C LEU A 58 -18.56 6.95 12.88
N ASP A 59 -19.77 6.44 12.61
CA ASP A 59 -19.99 5.32 11.70
C ASP A 59 -19.97 5.77 10.22
N ASP A 60 -20.11 4.82 9.29
CA ASP A 60 -20.11 5.07 7.84
C ASP A 60 -21.27 5.96 7.36
N ASN A 61 -22.34 6.08 8.15
CA ASN A 61 -23.48 6.97 7.87
C ASN A 61 -23.30 8.36 8.48
N GLY A 62 -22.16 8.62 9.15
CA GLY A 62 -21.86 9.88 9.82
C GLY A 62 -22.54 10.04 11.18
N LYS A 63 -23.07 8.95 11.78
CA LYS A 63 -23.68 8.97 13.11
C LYS A 63 -22.62 8.76 14.19
N LEU A 64 -22.73 9.47 15.30
CA LEU A 64 -21.87 9.26 16.47
C LEU A 64 -21.97 7.83 17.00
N LEU A 65 -20.81 7.22 17.24
CA LEU A 65 -20.67 5.92 17.88
C LEU A 65 -21.02 6.03 19.36
N SER A 66 -21.75 5.04 19.88
CA SER A 66 -22.06 4.94 21.32
C SER A 66 -20.82 4.69 22.18
N SER A 67 -19.79 4.05 21.59
CA SER A 67 -18.47 3.86 22.19
C SER A 67 -17.41 4.12 21.11
N PRO A 68 -16.73 5.28 21.14
CA PRO A 68 -15.55 5.52 20.33
C PRO A 68 -14.48 4.46 20.58
N TYR A 69 -13.65 4.20 19.59
CA TYR A 69 -12.54 3.24 19.70
C TYR A 69 -11.25 3.84 19.10
N HIS A 70 -10.13 3.29 19.54
CA HIS A 70 -8.80 3.77 19.14
C HIS A 70 -8.15 2.85 18.11
N VAL A 71 -7.51 3.48 17.12
CA VAL A 71 -6.67 2.81 16.13
C VAL A 71 -5.38 3.59 15.92
N GLY A 72 -4.31 2.90 15.52
CA GLY A 72 -3.12 3.55 14.99
C GLY A 72 -3.31 3.86 13.52
N ILE A 73 -2.86 5.04 13.07
CA ILE A 73 -2.96 5.44 11.66
C ILE A 73 -1.57 5.73 11.11
N VAL A 74 -1.20 4.99 10.06
CA VAL A 74 -0.04 5.30 9.22
C VAL A 74 -0.54 6.07 8.00
N THR A 75 0.00 7.25 7.78
CA THR A 75 -0.41 8.17 6.70
C THR A 75 0.69 8.22 5.67
N VAL A 76 0.39 7.72 4.46
CA VAL A 76 1.36 7.69 3.35
C VAL A 76 0.66 8.08 2.07
N ALA A 77 1.24 8.99 1.31
CA ALA A 77 0.79 9.23 -0.06
C ALA A 77 1.33 8.13 -0.97
N ALA A 78 0.52 7.56 -1.85
CA ALA A 78 1.02 6.69 -2.94
C ALA A 78 1.73 7.54 -4.01
N PRO A 79 2.64 6.96 -4.83
CA PRO A 79 3.12 7.64 -6.02
C PRO A 79 1.94 7.95 -6.95
N ASN A 80 2.00 9.08 -7.65
CA ASN A 80 0.89 9.53 -8.49
C ASN A 80 1.14 9.16 -9.97
N ALA A 81 0.67 7.98 -10.36
CA ALA A 81 0.76 7.47 -11.73
C ALA A 81 -0.12 8.23 -12.74
N SER A 82 -1.01 9.12 -12.28
CA SER A 82 -1.75 10.00 -13.20
C SER A 82 -0.92 11.17 -13.73
N ILE A 83 0.25 11.44 -13.13
CA ILE A 83 1.12 12.58 -13.48
C ILE A 83 2.53 12.11 -13.84
N ILE A 84 3.07 11.15 -13.09
CA ILE A 84 4.41 10.61 -13.32
C ILE A 84 4.34 9.64 -14.51
N GLN A 85 5.20 9.85 -15.51
CA GLN A 85 5.26 8.98 -16.70
C GLN A 85 6.25 7.83 -16.56
N ASP A 86 7.22 7.97 -15.66
CA ASP A 86 8.24 6.97 -15.37
C ASP A 86 7.66 5.87 -14.48
N SER A 87 7.31 4.73 -15.09
CA SER A 87 6.72 3.63 -14.33
C SER A 87 7.68 2.91 -13.42
N GLU A 88 8.99 2.92 -13.73
CA GLU A 88 10.00 2.29 -12.89
C GLU A 88 10.15 3.08 -11.59
N ALA A 89 10.19 4.42 -11.70
CA ALA A 89 10.18 5.29 -10.53
C ALA A 89 8.91 5.12 -9.69
N ILE A 90 7.73 4.98 -10.33
CA ILE A 90 6.46 4.69 -9.64
C ILE A 90 6.56 3.35 -8.89
N ARG A 91 7.01 2.29 -9.58
CA ARG A 91 7.11 0.94 -9.03
C ARG A 91 8.09 0.89 -7.86
N TYR A 92 9.27 1.50 -8.02
CA TYR A 92 10.27 1.61 -6.96
C TYR A 92 9.73 2.37 -5.76
N ALA A 93 9.12 3.54 -5.98
CA ALA A 93 8.52 4.33 -4.90
C ALA A 93 7.38 3.58 -4.20
N MET A 94 6.57 2.81 -4.93
CA MET A 94 5.49 2.00 -4.36
C MET A 94 6.06 0.89 -3.45
N LYS A 95 7.06 0.14 -3.93
CA LYS A 95 7.77 -0.88 -3.13
C LYS A 95 8.34 -0.30 -1.85
N GLU A 96 9.10 0.79 -1.96
CA GLU A 96 9.70 1.45 -0.80
C GLU A 96 8.66 1.95 0.21
N ARG A 97 7.55 2.54 -0.26
CA ARG A 97 6.49 3.06 0.61
C ARG A 97 5.75 1.93 1.31
N ILE A 98 5.43 0.84 0.61
CA ILE A 98 4.79 -0.34 1.21
C ILE A 98 5.72 -1.01 2.23
N LYS A 99 7.01 -1.16 1.94
CA LYS A 99 7.96 -1.67 2.92
C LYS A 99 8.00 -0.82 4.18
N ARG A 100 8.15 0.51 4.03
CA ARG A 100 8.24 1.43 5.17
C ARG A 100 6.97 1.48 6.00
N LEU A 101 5.78 1.47 5.38
CA LEU A 101 4.54 1.49 6.15
C LEU A 101 4.34 0.20 6.96
N LEU A 102 4.71 -0.97 6.42
CA LEU A 102 4.68 -2.23 7.15
C LEU A 102 5.66 -2.22 8.33
N TYR A 103 6.88 -1.73 8.10
CA TYR A 103 7.87 -1.54 9.16
C TYR A 103 7.36 -0.60 10.27
N VAL A 104 6.70 0.51 9.91
CA VAL A 104 6.10 1.42 10.90
C VAL A 104 5.01 0.72 11.72
N PHE A 105 4.16 -0.11 11.10
CA PHE A 105 3.16 -0.86 11.85
C PHE A 105 3.80 -1.83 12.84
N GLU A 106 4.82 -2.56 12.39
CA GLU A 106 5.56 -3.56 13.17
C GLU A 106 6.28 -2.93 14.38
N ILE A 107 7.07 -1.87 14.20
CA ILE A 107 7.79 -1.23 15.31
C ILE A 107 6.84 -0.61 16.35
N ASN A 108 5.62 -0.26 15.93
CA ASN A 108 4.57 0.22 16.81
C ASN A 108 3.66 -0.90 17.34
N GLN A 109 4.03 -2.15 17.08
CA GLN A 109 3.43 -3.36 17.63
C GLN A 109 1.95 -3.54 17.26
N HIS A 110 1.54 -3.08 16.08
CA HIS A 110 0.23 -3.41 15.55
C HIS A 110 0.24 -4.87 15.10
N ASP A 111 -0.81 -5.61 15.43
CA ASP A 111 -0.93 -7.03 15.09
C ASP A 111 -2.12 -7.34 14.18
N THR A 112 -3.09 -6.41 14.07
CA THR A 112 -4.14 -6.43 13.06
C THR A 112 -3.97 -5.22 12.13
N LEU A 113 -3.85 -5.46 10.82
CA LEU A 113 -3.77 -4.39 9.82
C LEU A 113 -5.05 -4.28 9.00
N VAL A 114 -5.52 -3.05 8.78
CA VAL A 114 -6.54 -2.73 7.78
C VAL A 114 -5.89 -1.88 6.68
N LEU A 115 -5.71 -2.51 5.53
CA LEU A 115 -5.12 -1.98 4.30
C LEU A 115 -6.19 -1.87 3.22
N GLY A 116 -5.77 -1.62 1.97
CA GLY A 116 -6.66 -1.63 0.81
C GLY A 116 -5.93 -1.33 -0.49
N ALA A 117 -6.68 -0.88 -1.49
CA ALA A 117 -6.18 -0.57 -2.84
C ALA A 117 -5.37 0.75 -2.88
N PHE A 118 -4.22 0.76 -2.22
CA PHE A 118 -3.37 1.93 -1.99
C PHE A 118 -2.97 2.62 -3.30
N GLY A 119 -3.45 3.84 -3.52
CA GLY A 119 -3.13 4.63 -4.71
C GLY A 119 -3.84 4.21 -5.99
N CYS A 120 -4.75 3.23 -5.97
CA CYS A 120 -5.42 2.72 -7.17
C CYS A 120 -6.59 3.57 -7.68
N GLY A 121 -7.04 4.54 -6.87
CA GLY A 121 -8.12 5.47 -7.22
C GLY A 121 -7.62 6.65 -8.05
N VAL A 122 -7.67 7.85 -7.47
CA VAL A 122 -7.27 9.11 -8.12
C VAL A 122 -5.83 9.06 -8.65
N PHE A 123 -4.93 8.36 -7.95
CA PHE A 123 -3.51 8.26 -8.33
C PHE A 123 -3.23 7.22 -9.42
N LYS A 124 -4.24 6.48 -9.88
CA LYS A 124 -4.19 5.58 -11.06
C LYS A 124 -3.12 4.49 -11.02
N ASN A 125 -2.64 4.09 -9.84
CA ASN A 125 -1.73 2.94 -9.75
C ASN A 125 -2.46 1.64 -10.14
N ASN A 126 -1.77 0.74 -10.83
CA ASN A 126 -2.35 -0.54 -11.26
C ASN A 126 -2.67 -1.42 -10.04
N PRO A 127 -3.95 -1.80 -9.80
CA PRO A 127 -4.32 -2.64 -8.66
C PRO A 127 -3.60 -3.99 -8.62
N LEU A 128 -3.30 -4.57 -9.79
CA LEU A 128 -2.61 -5.86 -9.88
C LEU A 128 -1.20 -5.76 -9.30
N GLU A 129 -0.48 -4.71 -9.67
CA GLU A 129 0.87 -4.49 -9.20
C GLU A 129 0.91 -4.08 -7.72
N VAL A 130 -0.02 -3.23 -7.27
CA VAL A 130 -0.09 -2.85 -5.85
C VAL A 130 -0.37 -4.07 -4.97
N ALA A 131 -1.33 -4.92 -5.35
CA ALA A 131 -1.60 -6.16 -4.63
C ALA A 131 -0.40 -7.11 -4.64
N PHE A 132 0.29 -7.22 -5.79
CA PHE A 132 1.49 -8.03 -5.93
C PHE A 132 2.62 -7.55 -5.00
N ILE A 133 2.90 -6.24 -4.96
CA ILE A 133 3.93 -5.65 -4.09
C ILE A 133 3.58 -5.88 -2.61
N PHE A 134 2.33 -5.69 -2.21
CA PHE A 134 1.91 -6.00 -0.83
C PHE A 134 2.18 -7.47 -0.51
N ARG A 135 1.76 -8.39 -1.37
CA ARG A 135 1.96 -9.83 -1.14
C ARG A 135 3.44 -10.19 -1.03
N GLN A 136 4.28 -9.66 -1.93
CA GLN A 136 5.73 -9.87 -1.89
C GLN A 136 6.34 -9.44 -0.55
N HIS A 137 5.99 -8.26 -0.04
CA HIS A 137 6.50 -7.81 1.26
C HIS A 137 5.96 -8.64 2.42
N LEU A 138 4.66 -8.92 2.45
CA LEU A 138 4.02 -9.66 3.54
C LEU A 138 4.50 -11.11 3.64
N GLU A 139 4.88 -11.73 2.52
CA GLU A 139 5.43 -13.09 2.47
C GLU A 139 6.96 -13.12 2.60
N SER A 140 7.64 -11.97 2.54
CA SER A 140 9.09 -11.87 2.72
C SER A 140 9.50 -12.25 4.14
N ASN A 141 10.74 -12.73 4.30
CA ASN A 141 11.29 -13.07 5.62
C ASN A 141 11.24 -11.91 6.64
N GLU A 142 11.18 -10.66 6.17
CA GLU A 142 11.14 -9.46 7.01
C GLU A 142 9.79 -9.29 7.71
N PHE A 143 8.66 -9.58 7.05
CA PHE A 143 7.32 -9.34 7.60
C PHE A 143 6.50 -10.61 7.82
N LYS A 144 7.00 -11.76 7.37
CA LYS A 144 6.31 -13.03 7.52
C LYS A 144 6.09 -13.32 9.01
N ASN A 145 4.83 -13.52 9.37
CA ASN A 145 4.35 -13.74 10.74
C ASN A 145 4.42 -12.52 11.69
N CYS A 146 4.76 -11.31 11.21
CA CYS A 146 4.76 -10.12 12.07
C CYS A 146 3.34 -9.65 12.45
N PHE A 147 2.34 -9.97 11.63
CA PHE A 147 0.95 -9.57 11.84
C PHE A 147 0.06 -10.80 12.00
N LYS A 148 -0.80 -10.81 13.03
CA LYS A 148 -1.77 -11.88 13.29
C LYS A 148 -2.89 -11.89 12.26
N ARG A 149 -3.32 -10.70 11.80
CA ARG A 149 -4.44 -10.54 10.87
C ARG A 149 -4.20 -9.38 9.94
N ILE A 150 -4.46 -9.57 8.65
CA ILE A 150 -4.34 -8.54 7.62
C ILE A 150 -5.65 -8.53 6.83
N ILE A 151 -6.27 -7.36 6.74
CA ILE A 151 -7.56 -7.15 6.07
C ILE A 151 -7.35 -6.12 4.96
N PHE A 152 -7.66 -6.49 3.72
CA PHE A 152 -7.74 -5.53 2.62
C PHE A 152 -9.19 -5.06 2.46
N ALA A 153 -9.53 -3.92 3.04
CA ALA A 153 -10.87 -3.31 2.98
C ALA A 153 -11.03 -2.55 1.65
N ILE A 154 -11.57 -3.23 0.63
CA ILE A 154 -11.69 -2.69 -0.73
C ILE A 154 -13.16 -2.64 -1.14
N LEU A 155 -13.70 -1.42 -1.28
CA LEU A 155 -15.10 -1.19 -1.61
C LEU A 155 -15.41 -1.36 -3.10
N ASN A 156 -14.43 -1.12 -3.98
CA ASN A 156 -14.60 -1.30 -5.41
C ASN A 156 -14.56 -2.80 -5.76
N PRO A 157 -15.64 -3.39 -6.33
CA PRO A 157 -15.69 -4.83 -6.59
C PRO A 157 -14.66 -5.35 -7.60
N GLU A 158 -14.27 -4.53 -8.58
CA GLU A 158 -13.27 -4.91 -9.59
C GLU A 158 -11.87 -4.97 -8.96
N MET A 159 -11.51 -3.93 -8.21
CA MET A 159 -10.25 -3.91 -7.45
C MET A 159 -10.21 -5.04 -6.41
N TYR A 160 -11.33 -5.31 -5.74
CA TYR A 160 -11.45 -6.43 -4.81
C TYR A 160 -11.12 -7.76 -5.49
N ARG A 161 -11.69 -8.03 -6.68
CA ARG A 161 -11.40 -9.26 -7.44
C ARG A 161 -9.93 -9.38 -7.82
N VAL A 162 -9.28 -8.27 -8.16
CA VAL A 162 -7.84 -8.26 -8.47
C VAL A 162 -7.02 -8.63 -7.23
N PHE A 163 -7.28 -7.98 -6.08
CA PHE A 163 -6.60 -8.31 -4.83
C PHE A 163 -6.88 -9.74 -4.40
N GLN A 164 -8.13 -10.20 -4.48
CA GLN A 164 -8.51 -11.57 -4.20
C GLN A 164 -7.69 -12.55 -5.05
N ARG A 165 -7.64 -12.35 -6.38
CA ARG A 165 -6.84 -13.17 -7.29
C ARG A 165 -5.38 -13.25 -6.87
N VAL A 166 -4.78 -12.11 -6.53
CA VAL A 166 -3.38 -12.05 -6.11
C VAL A 166 -3.16 -12.76 -4.78
N PHE A 167 -4.02 -12.58 -3.77
CA PHE A 167 -3.82 -13.18 -2.45
C PHE A 167 -4.25 -14.65 -2.35
N THR A 168 -5.05 -15.15 -3.29
CA THR A 168 -5.44 -16.58 -3.34
C THR A 168 -4.61 -17.41 -4.31
N ALA A 169 -3.72 -16.81 -5.10
CA ALA A 169 -2.87 -17.57 -6.03
C ALA A 169 -1.86 -18.45 -5.28
N THR A 170 -1.58 -19.65 -5.79
CA THR A 170 -0.61 -20.58 -5.17
C THR A 170 0.81 -20.05 -5.24
N ASP A 171 1.17 -19.46 -6.38
CA ASP A 171 2.43 -18.76 -6.61
C ASP A 171 2.17 -17.45 -7.36
N LEU A 172 3.22 -16.63 -7.47
CA LEU A 172 3.17 -15.30 -8.04
C LEU A 172 3.75 -15.21 -9.46
N THR A 173 4.24 -16.30 -10.04
CA THR A 173 5.01 -16.27 -11.30
C THR A 173 4.16 -15.77 -12.47
N ASN A 174 2.94 -16.31 -12.63
CA ASN A 174 2.04 -15.88 -13.72
C ASN A 174 1.60 -14.42 -13.56
N ILE A 175 1.31 -14.00 -12.32
CA ILE A 175 0.95 -12.61 -12.03
C ILE A 175 2.12 -11.68 -12.32
N GLN A 176 3.34 -12.08 -11.96
CA GLN A 176 4.53 -11.32 -12.28
C GLN A 176 4.65 -11.12 -13.78
N GLN A 177 4.59 -12.20 -14.57
CA GLN A 177 4.65 -12.17 -16.04
C GLN A 177 3.60 -11.24 -16.65
N GLU A 178 2.34 -11.31 -16.19
CA GLU A 178 1.26 -10.42 -16.63
C GLU A 178 1.58 -8.94 -16.35
N ILE A 179 2.13 -8.63 -15.16
CA ILE A 179 2.58 -7.27 -14.85
C ILE A 179 3.69 -6.85 -15.80
N GLU A 180 4.66 -7.72 -16.11
CA GLU A 180 5.74 -7.41 -17.05
C GLU A 180 5.16 -7.08 -18.43
N GLU A 181 4.27 -7.92 -18.95
CA GLU A 181 3.63 -7.72 -20.26
C GLU A 181 2.87 -6.40 -20.35
N ILE A 182 2.19 -5.98 -19.29
CA ILE A 182 1.52 -4.66 -19.22
C ILE A 182 2.52 -3.54 -19.47
N TYR A 183 3.72 -3.59 -18.87
CA TYR A 183 4.75 -2.57 -19.08
C TYR A 183 5.34 -2.59 -20.48
N LEU A 184 5.57 -3.79 -21.04
CA LEU A 184 6.08 -3.93 -22.40
C LEU A 184 5.09 -3.35 -23.42
N ASN A 185 3.79 -3.66 -23.26
CA ASN A 185 2.73 -3.21 -24.16
C ASN A 185 2.43 -1.71 -24.07
N ASN A 186 2.71 -1.09 -22.92
CA ASN A 186 2.58 0.35 -22.75
C ASN A 186 3.79 1.14 -23.31
N GLY A 187 4.76 0.46 -23.95
CA GLY A 187 5.90 1.10 -24.59
C GLY A 187 6.94 1.64 -23.59
N ASP A 188 7.03 1.05 -22.41
CA ASP A 188 7.89 1.54 -21.35
C ASP A 188 9.36 1.18 -21.59
N ASN A 189 10.07 2.05 -22.32
CA ASN A 189 11.46 1.85 -22.74
C ASN A 189 12.43 1.67 -21.57
N GLN A 190 12.13 2.21 -20.39
CA GLN A 190 12.98 2.06 -19.20
C GLN A 190 12.82 0.66 -18.58
N TYR A 191 11.59 0.16 -18.50
CA TYR A 191 11.32 -1.21 -18.03
C TYR A 191 12.03 -2.27 -18.89
N GLN A 192 12.11 -2.05 -20.20
CA GLN A 192 12.87 -2.89 -21.12
C GLN A 192 14.37 -2.91 -20.79
N GLN A 193 14.96 -1.75 -20.48
CA GLN A 193 16.36 -1.64 -20.07
C GLN A 193 16.62 -2.32 -18.72
N TYR A 194 15.73 -2.14 -17.74
CA TYR A 194 15.81 -2.83 -16.44
C TYR A 194 15.75 -4.36 -16.59
N LYS A 195 14.85 -4.88 -17.42
CA LYS A 195 14.73 -6.33 -17.66
C LYS A 195 16.00 -6.91 -18.30
N ASN A 196 16.61 -6.17 -19.22
CA ASN A 196 17.88 -6.55 -19.82
C ASN A 196 18.99 -6.56 -18.76
N PHE A 197 19.05 -5.55 -17.90
CA PHE A 197 20.02 -5.48 -16.79
C PHE A 197 19.84 -6.64 -15.79
N GLN A 198 18.62 -7.00 -15.41
CA GLN A 198 18.36 -8.13 -14.49
C GLN A 198 18.72 -9.48 -15.12
N LYS A 199 18.46 -9.66 -16.42
CA LYS A 199 18.90 -10.86 -17.16
C LYS A 199 20.42 -10.99 -17.24
N GLU A 200 21.12 -9.88 -17.48
CA GLU A 200 22.59 -9.85 -17.49
C GLU A 200 23.18 -10.20 -16.12
N ASN A 201 22.59 -9.71 -15.03
CA ASN A 201 23.06 -10.05 -13.68
C ASN A 201 22.76 -11.51 -13.29
N ASN A 202 21.59 -12.06 -13.62
CA ASN A 202 21.28 -13.46 -13.31
C ASN A 202 22.13 -14.45 -14.13
N ASN A 203 22.52 -14.11 -15.37
CA ASN A 203 23.43 -14.96 -16.16
C ASN A 203 24.87 -14.94 -15.63
N ASN A 204 25.29 -13.87 -14.96
CA ASN A 204 26.64 -13.80 -14.36
C ASN A 204 26.79 -14.64 -13.09
N TYR A 205 25.69 -14.93 -12.36
CA TYR A 205 25.72 -15.82 -11.20
C TYR A 205 25.69 -17.31 -11.56
N HIS A 206 25.21 -17.69 -12.75
CA HIS A 206 25.25 -19.09 -13.21
C HIS A 206 26.59 -19.50 -13.86
N ASN A 207 27.44 -18.54 -14.22
CA ASN A 207 28.76 -18.82 -14.81
C ASN A 207 29.90 -18.81 -13.76
N GLN A 208 29.59 -18.76 -12.46
CA GLN A 208 30.60 -18.78 -11.38
C GLN A 208 30.56 -20.06 -10.54
N GLU A 209 29.66 -21.01 -10.81
CA GLU A 209 29.59 -22.30 -10.10
C GLU A 209 30.25 -23.47 -10.87
N ASP A 210 30.77 -23.25 -12.09
CA ASP A 210 31.33 -24.32 -12.94
C ASP A 210 32.88 -24.31 -13.05
N ASP A 211 33.60 -23.46 -12.31
CA ASP A 211 35.07 -23.31 -12.42
C ASP A 211 35.87 -23.80 -11.19
N ASP A 212 35.23 -24.46 -10.22
CA ASP A 212 35.91 -25.09 -9.07
C ASP A 212 35.69 -26.62 -9.06
N ASP A 213 36.36 -27.34 -9.97
CA ASP A 213 36.62 -28.80 -9.90
C ASP A 213 38.08 -29.13 -10.31
#